data_AF-A0A4Y6IFZ7-F1
#
_entry.id   AF-A0A4Y6IFZ7-F1
#
_cell.length_a   1.000
_cell.length_b   1.000
_cell.length_c   1.000
_cell.angle_alpha   90.00
_cell.angle_beta   90.00
_cell.angle_gamma   90.00
#
_symmetry.space_group_name_H-M   'P 1'
#
loop_
_entity.id
_entity.type
_entity.pdbx_description
1 polymer ?
#
loop_
_entity_poly.entity_id
_entity_poly.type
_entity_poly.pdbx_seq_one_letter_code
_entity_poly.pdbx_strand_id
1 'polypeptide(L)'
;MRYLAVMIAYLLSGSLVAATWTVTDSASLSAALMDAASGDSVHLAAGEYPGHFVVTKTLTMTSNAKAQLDALGSGSALTVRAPNVTVKGLSIRGFGASLYDRDAAILVEAGSDNVRVLDNIIQGPGFGIRADEVQNIRIAGNHITGNAKAHKLDRGDGIYLSYVTHPQLYQNTIQNVRDGIYLENVSHSRSFDNHFSEQQYGIHYMYTQDDEAWHNQAFNVDGGYALMSAKRIHLHHNQVANAVDFGILLNLTHESKLHDNQVLATHNPKGDVALMSEGKGIFIYGARDNQIYQNLFEANDTGINMAMGGEGNRLWLNQFINNRAAVKYVGDSLLEWSYQGQGNYWSDYQGWDLSQDGIGDLPYQPNDSLDRLFWLYPELSLLLDSPVVALLRWLEQQFVPVSGKGVRDSAPLMQPFALELRIAKEYQ
;
A
#
# COMPACT_ATOMS: atom_id res chain seq x y z
N MET A 1 54.55 -2.98 -38.58
CA MET A 1 54.12 -4.15 -37.78
C MET A 1 53.21 -3.80 -36.59
N ARG A 2 53.38 -2.67 -35.88
CA ARG A 2 52.47 -2.27 -34.79
C ARG A 2 51.03 -1.90 -35.22
N TYR A 3 50.86 -1.33 -36.41
CA TYR A 3 49.52 -0.97 -36.93
C TYR A 3 48.70 -2.15 -37.45
N LEU A 4 49.36 -3.25 -37.85
CA LEU A 4 48.67 -4.47 -38.31
C LEU A 4 48.05 -5.24 -37.13
N ALA A 5 48.66 -5.18 -35.95
CA ALA A 5 48.16 -5.81 -34.73
C ALA A 5 46.91 -5.11 -34.17
N VAL A 6 46.82 -3.77 -34.28
CA VAL A 6 45.64 -3.00 -33.84
C VAL A 6 44.45 -3.21 -34.78
N MET A 7 44.69 -3.39 -36.08
CA MET A 7 43.64 -3.62 -37.07
C MET A 7 43.07 -5.06 -37.01
N ILE A 8 43.88 -6.05 -36.61
CA ILE A 8 43.42 -7.43 -36.36
C ILE A 8 42.62 -7.54 -35.05
N ALA A 9 42.94 -6.74 -34.02
CA ALA A 9 42.16 -6.68 -32.79
C ALA A 9 40.74 -6.10 -32.98
N TYR A 10 40.56 -5.16 -33.93
CA TYR A 10 39.25 -4.64 -34.33
C TYR A 10 38.47 -5.55 -35.29
N LEU A 11 39.13 -6.49 -35.98
CA LEU A 11 38.49 -7.47 -36.86
C LEU A 11 38.09 -8.76 -36.12
N LEU A 12 38.57 -8.95 -34.87
CA LEU A 12 38.22 -10.06 -33.98
C LEU A 12 37.21 -9.67 -32.90
N SER A 13 36.73 -8.42 -32.85
CA SER A 13 35.51 -8.07 -32.14
C SER A 13 34.31 -8.59 -32.93
N GLY A 14 34.16 -9.92 -32.95
CA GLY A 14 32.93 -10.55 -33.40
C GLY A 14 31.77 -9.90 -32.65
N SER A 15 30.79 -9.43 -33.40
CA SER A 15 29.54 -8.90 -32.85
C SER A 15 29.00 -9.93 -31.85
N LEU A 16 29.09 -9.64 -30.55
CA LEU A 16 28.43 -10.42 -29.50
C LEU A 16 26.93 -10.16 -29.63
N VAL A 17 26.30 -10.78 -30.62
CA VAL A 17 24.86 -10.79 -30.76
C VAL A 17 24.35 -11.82 -29.77
N ALA A 18 23.57 -11.36 -28.79
CA ALA A 18 22.85 -12.24 -27.86
C ALA A 18 22.08 -13.31 -28.65
N ALA A 19 22.31 -14.58 -28.35
CA ALA A 19 21.62 -15.67 -29.01
C ALA A 19 20.17 -15.75 -28.53
N THR A 20 19.28 -16.23 -29.39
CA THR A 20 17.89 -16.52 -29.03
C THR A 20 17.67 -18.03 -29.04
N TRP A 21 17.34 -18.59 -27.88
CA TRP A 21 17.03 -20.00 -27.68
C TRP A 21 15.52 -20.17 -27.69
N THR A 22 14.97 -20.88 -28.67
CA THR A 22 13.55 -21.25 -28.66
C THR A 22 13.39 -22.62 -28.03
N VAL A 23 12.58 -22.71 -26.98
CA VAL A 23 12.33 -23.94 -26.23
C VAL A 23 10.86 -24.32 -26.33
N THR A 24 10.55 -25.62 -26.31
CA THR A 24 9.20 -26.16 -26.55
C THR A 24 8.70 -27.08 -25.44
N ASP A 25 9.57 -27.44 -24.49
CA ASP A 25 9.27 -28.32 -23.36
C ASP A 25 10.22 -28.06 -22.17
N SER A 26 9.97 -28.69 -21.02
CA SER A 26 10.80 -28.53 -19.82
C SER A 26 12.25 -28.97 -19.99
N ALA A 27 12.52 -29.97 -20.83
CA ALA A 27 13.86 -30.51 -21.04
C ALA A 27 14.72 -29.50 -21.82
N SER A 28 14.19 -28.97 -22.92
CA SER A 28 14.81 -27.92 -23.73
C SER A 28 14.94 -26.61 -22.94
N LEU A 29 13.97 -26.25 -22.09
CA LEU A 29 14.09 -25.10 -21.19
C LEU A 29 15.23 -25.27 -20.19
N SER A 30 15.32 -26.43 -19.54
CA SER A 30 16.40 -26.70 -18.57
C SER A 30 17.78 -26.68 -19.23
N ALA A 31 17.90 -27.26 -20.42
CA ALA A 31 19.13 -27.23 -21.21
C ALA A 31 19.50 -25.79 -21.62
N ALA A 32 18.55 -25.00 -22.12
CA ALA A 32 18.79 -23.61 -22.50
C ALA A 32 19.23 -22.75 -21.31
N LEU A 33 18.60 -22.91 -20.13
CA LEU A 33 19.02 -22.19 -18.92
C LEU A 33 20.43 -22.57 -18.45
N MET A 34 20.85 -23.83 -18.68
CA MET A 34 22.19 -24.30 -18.38
C MET A 34 23.23 -23.81 -19.40
N ASP A 35 22.90 -23.80 -20.69
CA ASP A 35 23.87 -23.63 -21.78
C ASP A 35 23.95 -22.20 -22.33
N ALA A 36 22.88 -21.39 -22.22
CA ALA A 36 22.83 -20.02 -22.72
C ALA A 36 23.99 -19.17 -22.19
N ALA A 37 24.52 -18.26 -23.00
CA ALA A 37 25.52 -17.29 -22.55
C ALA A 37 24.86 -16.12 -21.81
N SER A 38 25.63 -15.40 -20.98
CA SER A 38 25.13 -14.17 -20.37
C SER A 38 24.79 -13.13 -21.46
N GLY A 39 23.58 -12.58 -21.39
CA GLY A 39 23.02 -11.66 -22.38
C GLY A 39 22.04 -12.33 -23.35
N ASP A 40 22.02 -13.66 -23.44
CA ASP A 40 21.12 -14.39 -24.34
C ASP A 40 19.64 -14.22 -23.94
N SER A 41 18.76 -14.57 -24.87
CA SER A 41 17.31 -14.63 -24.66
C SER A 41 16.80 -16.06 -24.81
N VAL A 42 15.94 -16.50 -23.89
CA VAL A 42 15.23 -17.78 -23.94
C VAL A 42 13.76 -17.48 -24.20
N HIS A 43 13.29 -17.86 -25.38
CA HIS A 43 11.91 -17.71 -25.82
C HIS A 43 11.15 -19.03 -25.63
N LEU A 44 10.16 -19.04 -24.74
CA LEU A 44 9.33 -20.20 -24.47
C LEU A 44 8.14 -20.21 -25.45
N ALA A 45 8.09 -21.23 -26.30
CA ALA A 45 6.94 -21.50 -27.15
C ALA A 45 5.70 -21.85 -26.32
N ALA A 46 4.53 -21.76 -26.94
CA ALA A 46 3.27 -22.13 -26.29
C ALA A 46 3.30 -23.58 -25.81
N GLY A 47 2.93 -23.82 -24.55
CA GLY A 47 2.97 -25.14 -23.93
C GLY A 47 3.06 -25.10 -22.42
N GLU A 48 2.95 -26.28 -21.80
CA GLU A 48 3.16 -26.48 -20.37
C GLU A 48 4.59 -26.96 -20.11
N TYR A 49 5.22 -26.38 -19.10
CA TYR A 49 6.58 -26.63 -18.67
C TYR A 49 6.53 -27.09 -17.20
N PRO A 50 6.23 -28.38 -16.94
CA PRO A 50 6.24 -28.91 -15.58
C PRO A 50 7.66 -28.93 -15.01
N GLY A 51 7.81 -28.49 -13.76
CA GLY A 51 9.05 -28.56 -13.00
C GLY A 51 9.45 -27.25 -12.31
N HIS A 52 10.66 -27.25 -11.75
CA HIS A 52 11.26 -26.09 -11.10
C HIS A 52 12.45 -25.63 -11.92
N PHE A 53 12.50 -24.34 -12.23
CA PHE A 53 13.53 -23.76 -13.09
C PHE A 53 14.41 -22.80 -12.31
N VAL A 54 15.71 -22.79 -12.61
CA VAL A 54 16.69 -21.94 -11.95
C VAL A 54 17.48 -21.17 -13.00
N VAL A 55 17.51 -19.84 -12.88
CA VAL A 55 18.25 -18.94 -13.75
C VAL A 55 19.52 -18.49 -13.03
N THR A 56 20.68 -18.98 -13.48
CA THR A 56 21.99 -18.67 -12.86
C THR A 56 22.85 -17.74 -13.71
N LYS A 57 22.32 -17.26 -14.84
CA LYS A 57 23.01 -16.37 -15.78
C LYS A 57 22.15 -15.15 -16.08
N THR A 58 22.77 -14.00 -16.35
CA THR A 58 22.07 -12.83 -16.89
C THR A 58 21.44 -13.18 -18.23
N LEU A 59 20.12 -13.21 -18.33
CA LEU A 59 19.41 -13.52 -19.56
C LEU A 59 17.99 -12.96 -19.56
N THR A 60 17.33 -13.01 -20.71
CA THR A 60 15.92 -12.63 -20.85
C THR A 60 15.06 -13.86 -21.13
N MET A 61 14.17 -14.23 -20.21
CA MET A 61 13.11 -15.22 -20.43
C MET A 61 11.85 -14.53 -20.89
N THR A 62 11.31 -14.94 -22.04
CA THR A 62 10.10 -14.34 -22.62
C THR A 62 9.12 -15.37 -23.13
N SER A 63 7.83 -15.04 -23.03
CA SER A 63 6.76 -15.65 -23.82
C SER A 63 5.69 -14.60 -24.15
N ASN A 64 4.80 -14.93 -25.08
CA ASN A 64 3.62 -14.11 -25.39
C ASN A 64 2.41 -14.60 -24.57
N ALA A 65 2.59 -14.86 -23.27
CA ALA A 65 1.60 -15.39 -22.32
C ALA A 65 0.98 -16.75 -22.71
N LYS A 66 1.69 -17.56 -23.49
CA LYS A 66 1.26 -18.91 -23.92
C LYS A 66 2.09 -20.04 -23.31
N ALA A 67 3.24 -19.72 -22.74
CA ALA A 67 4.04 -20.67 -21.97
C ALA A 67 3.60 -20.65 -20.51
N GLN A 68 3.31 -21.84 -19.98
CA GLN A 68 2.88 -22.04 -18.60
C GLN A 68 3.93 -22.83 -17.83
N LEU A 69 4.58 -22.19 -16.85
CA LEU A 69 5.39 -22.90 -15.86
C LEU A 69 4.45 -23.51 -14.82
N ASP A 70 4.62 -24.80 -14.54
CA ASP A 70 3.83 -25.53 -13.55
C ASP A 70 4.74 -26.22 -12.53
N ALA A 71 4.75 -25.73 -11.30
CA ALA A 71 5.58 -26.26 -10.22
C ALA A 71 4.97 -27.48 -9.49
N LEU A 72 3.91 -28.09 -10.05
CA LEU A 72 3.40 -29.40 -9.63
C LEU A 72 2.89 -29.47 -8.18
N GLY A 73 2.51 -28.32 -7.61
CA GLY A 73 1.90 -28.16 -6.29
C GLY A 73 2.89 -27.98 -5.14
N SER A 74 4.18 -27.78 -5.39
CA SER A 74 5.20 -27.66 -4.34
C SER A 74 6.31 -26.70 -4.71
N GLY A 75 7.05 -26.16 -3.75
CA GLY A 75 8.25 -25.38 -4.03
C GLY A 75 7.98 -24.09 -4.80
N SER A 76 9.07 -23.43 -5.19
CA SER A 76 9.01 -22.27 -6.08
C SER A 76 9.08 -22.69 -7.55
N ALA A 77 8.38 -21.99 -8.45
CA ALA A 77 8.37 -22.36 -9.87
C ALA A 77 9.62 -21.87 -10.62
N LEU A 78 10.01 -20.62 -10.40
CA LEU A 78 11.21 -20.02 -11.00
C LEU A 78 12.08 -19.38 -9.93
N THR A 79 13.34 -19.78 -9.84
CA THR A 79 14.34 -19.17 -8.94
C THR A 79 15.37 -18.40 -9.77
N VAL A 80 15.61 -17.13 -9.44
CA VAL A 80 16.59 -16.25 -10.09
C VAL A 80 17.78 -16.05 -9.16
N ARG A 81 18.98 -16.40 -9.66
CA ARG A 81 20.28 -16.36 -8.97
C ARG A 81 21.33 -15.61 -9.78
N ALA A 82 20.90 -14.58 -10.51
CA ALA A 82 21.78 -13.77 -11.34
C ALA A 82 21.22 -12.35 -11.51
N PRO A 83 22.09 -11.34 -11.61
CA PRO A 83 21.66 -9.98 -11.84
C PRO A 83 21.22 -9.78 -13.30
N ASN A 84 20.49 -8.69 -13.54
CA ASN A 84 20.05 -8.24 -14.87
C ASN A 84 19.18 -9.26 -15.63
N VAL A 85 18.53 -10.18 -14.92
CA VAL A 85 17.58 -11.13 -15.52
C VAL A 85 16.26 -10.42 -15.81
N THR A 86 15.67 -10.70 -16.97
CA THR A 86 14.30 -10.28 -17.28
C THR A 86 13.41 -11.51 -17.43
N VAL A 87 12.32 -11.56 -16.66
CA VAL A 87 11.27 -12.58 -16.75
C VAL A 87 10.01 -11.89 -17.23
N LYS A 88 9.60 -12.16 -18.47
CA LYS A 88 8.52 -11.42 -19.13
C LYS A 88 7.46 -12.30 -19.78
N GLY A 89 6.18 -12.00 -19.55
CA GLY A 89 5.09 -12.56 -20.34
C GLY A 89 4.86 -14.06 -20.12
N LEU A 90 5.21 -14.60 -18.96
CA LEU A 90 4.98 -16.01 -18.62
C LEU A 90 3.65 -16.18 -17.89
N SER A 91 3.03 -17.35 -18.03
CA SER A 91 2.02 -17.83 -17.09
C SER A 91 2.69 -18.77 -16.07
N ILE A 92 2.42 -18.60 -14.78
CA ILE A 92 3.05 -19.39 -13.72
C ILE A 92 1.98 -19.87 -12.75
N ARG A 93 1.93 -21.18 -12.52
CA ARG A 93 1.00 -21.83 -11.59
C ARG A 93 1.67 -22.97 -10.83
N GLY A 94 0.89 -23.59 -9.94
CA GLY A 94 1.28 -24.84 -9.29
C GLY A 94 2.49 -24.71 -8.37
N PHE A 95 2.90 -23.50 -7.98
CA PHE A 95 3.86 -23.33 -6.89
C PHE A 95 3.19 -23.65 -5.55
N GLY A 96 3.99 -24.06 -4.58
CA GLY A 96 3.51 -24.55 -3.29
C GLY A 96 2.84 -23.46 -2.44
N ALA A 97 2.23 -23.91 -1.34
CA ALA A 97 1.51 -23.06 -0.40
C ALA A 97 2.27 -22.84 0.92
N SER A 98 3.49 -23.38 1.06
CA SER A 98 4.20 -23.34 2.34
C SER A 98 4.68 -21.91 2.60
N LEU A 99 4.03 -21.21 3.53
CA LEU A 99 4.49 -19.90 4.02
C LEU A 99 5.76 -20.03 4.87
N TYR A 100 6.00 -21.22 5.45
CA TYR A 100 7.21 -21.52 6.21
C TYR A 100 8.42 -21.72 5.31
N ASP A 101 8.29 -22.55 4.26
CA ASP A 101 9.35 -22.74 3.25
C ASP A 101 9.40 -21.58 2.25
N ARG A 102 8.38 -20.72 2.30
CA ARG A 102 8.21 -19.50 1.51
C ARG A 102 8.19 -19.77 0.00
N ASP A 103 7.35 -20.72 -0.40
CA ASP A 103 7.11 -21.09 -1.79
C ASP A 103 6.60 -19.90 -2.61
N ALA A 104 7.19 -19.66 -3.79
CA ALA A 104 6.85 -18.53 -4.63
C ALA A 104 6.69 -18.90 -6.12
N ALA A 105 5.89 -18.15 -6.87
CA ALA A 105 5.87 -18.28 -8.32
C ALA A 105 7.23 -17.89 -8.91
N ILE A 106 7.75 -16.73 -8.49
CA ILE A 106 9.10 -16.25 -8.83
C ILE A 106 9.81 -15.88 -7.53
N LEU A 107 10.91 -16.56 -7.25
CA LEU A 107 11.85 -16.24 -6.18
C LEU A 107 13.09 -15.58 -6.77
N VAL A 108 13.43 -14.38 -6.29
CA VAL A 108 14.68 -13.68 -6.62
C VAL A 108 15.58 -13.70 -5.38
N GLU A 109 16.66 -14.47 -5.45
CA GLU A 109 17.57 -14.64 -4.32
C GLU A 109 18.60 -13.50 -4.22
N ALA A 110 19.17 -13.37 -3.03
CA ALA A 110 20.18 -12.38 -2.66
C ALA A 110 21.26 -12.18 -3.73
N GLY A 111 21.59 -10.92 -3.99
CA GLY A 111 22.60 -10.52 -4.98
C GLY A 111 22.12 -10.56 -6.45
N SER A 112 20.87 -10.93 -6.71
CA SER A 112 20.26 -10.86 -8.05
C SER A 112 19.72 -9.46 -8.36
N ASP A 113 20.60 -8.47 -8.45
CA ASP A 113 20.22 -7.07 -8.66
C ASP A 113 19.69 -6.77 -10.07
N ASN A 114 18.92 -5.70 -10.21
CA ASN A 114 18.40 -5.19 -11.49
C ASN A 114 17.51 -6.20 -12.26
N VAL A 115 16.89 -7.13 -11.53
CA VAL A 115 15.93 -8.08 -12.09
C VAL A 115 14.65 -7.36 -12.52
N ARG A 116 14.06 -7.80 -13.62
CA ARG A 116 12.80 -7.27 -14.16
C ARG A 116 11.79 -8.41 -14.27
N VAL A 117 10.69 -8.30 -13.53
CA VAL A 117 9.56 -9.24 -13.57
C VAL A 117 8.37 -8.51 -14.17
N LEU A 118 8.11 -8.77 -15.46
CA LEU A 118 7.25 -7.93 -16.28
C LEU A 118 6.10 -8.71 -16.93
N ASP A 119 4.89 -8.17 -16.90
CA ASP A 119 3.76 -8.66 -17.70
C ASP A 119 3.44 -10.16 -17.51
N ASN A 120 3.69 -10.73 -16.31
CA ASN A 120 3.42 -12.14 -16.04
C ASN A 120 2.01 -12.37 -15.47
N ILE A 121 1.45 -13.55 -15.72
CA ILE A 121 0.20 -14.02 -15.14
C ILE A 121 0.53 -15.10 -14.10
N ILE A 122 0.30 -14.80 -12.83
CA ILE A 122 0.68 -15.63 -11.69
C ILE A 122 -0.58 -16.07 -10.95
N GLN A 123 -0.74 -17.38 -10.74
CA GLN A 123 -1.87 -17.93 -10.01
C GLN A 123 -1.45 -19.05 -9.07
N GLY A 124 -1.66 -18.87 -7.77
CA GLY A 124 -1.34 -19.89 -6.78
C GLY A 124 -1.47 -19.45 -5.33
N PRO A 125 -1.29 -20.38 -4.39
CA PRO A 125 -1.57 -20.14 -2.97
C PRO A 125 -0.40 -19.50 -2.20
N GLY A 126 0.85 -19.71 -2.64
CA GLY A 126 2.04 -19.14 -2.03
C GLY A 126 2.30 -17.69 -2.44
N PHE A 127 3.54 -17.24 -2.28
CA PHE A 127 3.95 -15.89 -2.67
C PHE A 127 3.92 -15.73 -4.19
N GLY A 128 3.41 -14.62 -4.70
CA GLY A 128 3.43 -14.37 -6.15
C GLY A 128 4.86 -14.13 -6.62
N ILE A 129 5.44 -13.00 -6.20
CA ILE A 129 6.82 -12.62 -6.47
C ILE A 129 7.51 -12.32 -5.16
N ARG A 130 8.62 -13.01 -4.89
CA ARG A 130 9.44 -12.82 -3.71
C ARG A 130 10.84 -12.36 -4.10
N ALA A 131 11.38 -11.37 -3.41
CA ALA A 131 12.79 -11.02 -3.51
C ALA A 131 13.41 -10.71 -2.15
N ASP A 132 14.61 -11.22 -1.91
CA ASP A 132 15.36 -11.01 -0.69
C ASP A 132 16.74 -10.41 -1.03
N GLU A 133 17.16 -9.36 -0.32
CA GLU A 133 18.52 -8.79 -0.40
C GLU A 133 18.97 -8.43 -1.83
N VAL A 134 18.14 -7.67 -2.54
CA VAL A 134 18.43 -7.18 -3.91
C VAL A 134 18.27 -5.67 -4.07
N GLN A 135 18.78 -5.13 -5.16
CA GLN A 135 18.68 -3.72 -5.52
C GLN A 135 18.05 -3.50 -6.89
N ASN A 136 17.33 -2.39 -7.05
CA ASN A 136 16.83 -1.90 -8.34
C ASN A 136 15.93 -2.91 -9.09
N ILE A 137 15.23 -3.78 -8.37
CA ILE A 137 14.27 -4.71 -8.96
C ILE A 137 13.06 -3.95 -9.52
N ARG A 138 12.56 -4.35 -10.69
CA ARG A 138 11.33 -3.82 -11.28
C ARG A 138 10.29 -4.91 -11.40
N ILE A 139 9.13 -4.69 -10.79
CA ILE A 139 8.00 -5.61 -10.84
C ILE A 139 6.82 -4.83 -11.41
N ALA A 140 6.48 -5.08 -12.67
CA ALA A 140 5.48 -4.28 -13.36
C ALA A 140 4.58 -5.04 -14.33
N GLY A 141 3.33 -4.58 -14.46
CA GLY A 141 2.37 -5.17 -15.40
C GLY A 141 1.92 -6.58 -15.03
N ASN A 142 2.24 -7.09 -13.83
CA ASN A 142 1.93 -8.47 -13.47
C ASN A 142 0.48 -8.58 -12.98
N HIS A 143 -0.17 -9.68 -13.35
CA HIS A 143 -1.48 -10.07 -12.82
C HIS A 143 -1.30 -11.23 -11.85
N ILE A 144 -1.54 -10.99 -10.56
CA ILE A 144 -1.28 -11.96 -9.48
C ILE A 144 -2.60 -12.30 -8.79
N THR A 145 -2.99 -13.57 -8.84
CA THR A 145 -4.21 -14.06 -8.19
C THR A 145 -3.88 -15.15 -7.16
N GLY A 146 -4.20 -14.88 -5.91
CA GLY A 146 -4.04 -15.83 -4.80
C GLY A 146 -5.19 -16.83 -4.66
N ASN A 147 -5.26 -17.50 -3.50
CA ASN A 147 -6.31 -18.48 -3.20
C ASN A 147 -7.49 -17.86 -2.42
N ALA A 148 -8.53 -17.45 -3.15
CA ALA A 148 -9.76 -16.89 -2.58
C ALA A 148 -10.46 -17.81 -1.56
N LYS A 149 -10.27 -19.13 -1.64
CA LYS A 149 -10.90 -20.11 -0.74
C LYS A 149 -10.18 -20.26 0.60
N ALA A 150 -8.90 -19.88 0.67
CA ALA A 150 -8.14 -19.91 1.91
C ALA A 150 -8.54 -18.72 2.80
N HIS A 151 -8.46 -18.93 4.11
CA HIS A 151 -8.53 -17.82 5.07
C HIS A 151 -7.43 -16.80 4.74
N LYS A 152 -7.71 -15.50 4.85
CA LYS A 152 -6.80 -14.44 4.34
C LYS A 152 -5.38 -14.56 4.88
N LEU A 153 -5.23 -14.85 6.17
CA LEU A 153 -3.92 -14.99 6.84
C LEU A 153 -3.12 -16.22 6.39
N ASP A 154 -3.77 -17.20 5.78
CA ASP A 154 -3.14 -18.44 5.29
C ASP A 154 -2.71 -18.35 3.81
N ARG A 155 -2.88 -17.17 3.19
CA ARG A 155 -2.47 -16.91 1.80
C ARG A 155 -1.05 -16.35 1.76
N GLY A 156 -0.34 -16.57 0.66
CA GLY A 156 0.89 -15.83 0.38
C GLY A 156 0.59 -14.38 -0.02
N ASP A 157 1.60 -13.53 0.10
CA ASP A 157 1.53 -12.15 -0.38
C ASP A 157 1.71 -12.09 -1.90
N GLY A 158 1.12 -11.09 -2.55
CA GLY A 158 1.27 -10.91 -3.99
C GLY A 158 2.72 -10.62 -4.38
N ILE A 159 3.28 -9.59 -3.76
CA ILE A 159 4.69 -9.22 -3.85
C ILE A 159 5.26 -9.11 -2.43
N TYR A 160 6.30 -9.88 -2.12
CA TYR A 160 7.01 -9.82 -0.84
C TYR A 160 8.47 -9.43 -1.08
N LEU A 161 8.90 -8.30 -0.50
CA LEU A 161 10.28 -7.82 -0.57
C LEU A 161 10.89 -7.71 0.83
N SER A 162 12.04 -8.34 1.03
CA SER A 162 12.80 -8.26 2.29
C SER A 162 14.21 -7.74 2.04
N TYR A 163 14.63 -6.70 2.76
CA TYR A 163 15.96 -6.08 2.62
C TYR A 163 16.28 -5.61 1.19
N VAL A 164 15.29 -5.04 0.50
CA VAL A 164 15.42 -4.55 -0.88
C VAL A 164 15.63 -3.04 -0.92
N THR A 165 16.46 -2.55 -1.85
CA THR A 165 16.65 -1.09 -2.06
C THR A 165 16.27 -0.66 -3.46
N HIS A 166 15.65 0.52 -3.58
CA HIS A 166 15.19 1.10 -4.85
C HIS A 166 14.26 0.21 -5.70
N PRO A 167 13.33 -0.59 -5.13
CA PRO A 167 12.40 -1.34 -5.96
C PRO A 167 11.38 -0.41 -6.64
N GLN A 168 10.99 -0.77 -7.87
CA GLN A 168 9.90 -0.10 -8.59
C GLN A 168 8.77 -1.10 -8.83
N LEU A 169 7.59 -0.80 -8.27
CA LEU A 169 6.43 -1.69 -8.25
C LEU A 169 5.24 -0.97 -8.88
N TYR A 170 4.92 -1.25 -10.14
CA TYR A 170 3.92 -0.43 -10.83
C TYR A 170 3.04 -1.18 -11.83
N GLN A 171 1.80 -0.70 -12.00
CA GLN A 171 0.85 -1.29 -12.95
C GLN A 171 0.59 -2.78 -12.70
N ASN A 172 0.69 -3.24 -11.45
CA ASN A 172 0.34 -4.61 -11.09
C ASN A 172 -1.14 -4.68 -10.67
N THR A 173 -1.81 -5.77 -11.03
CA THR A 173 -3.15 -6.11 -10.57
C THR A 173 -3.05 -7.32 -9.66
N ILE A 174 -3.35 -7.15 -8.37
CA ILE A 174 -3.17 -8.18 -7.35
C ILE A 174 -4.48 -8.41 -6.62
N GLN A 175 -4.90 -9.66 -6.51
CA GLN A 175 -6.17 -10.01 -5.87
C GLN A 175 -6.13 -11.34 -5.14
N ASN A 176 -6.99 -11.48 -4.12
CA ASN A 176 -7.18 -12.72 -3.37
C ASN A 176 -5.90 -13.29 -2.73
N VAL A 177 -4.93 -12.43 -2.43
CA VAL A 177 -3.71 -12.73 -1.67
C VAL A 177 -3.91 -12.39 -0.19
N ARG A 178 -2.85 -12.51 0.63
CA ARG A 178 -2.83 -11.93 1.99
C ARG A 178 -2.59 -10.44 1.90
N ASP A 179 -1.35 -10.00 1.72
CA ASP A 179 -1.03 -8.60 1.41
C ASP A 179 -0.68 -8.44 -0.07
N GLY A 180 -1.10 -7.33 -0.67
CA GLY A 180 -0.82 -7.03 -2.08
C GLY A 180 0.68 -6.85 -2.31
N ILE A 181 1.23 -5.84 -1.66
CA ILE A 181 2.67 -5.57 -1.61
C ILE A 181 3.08 -5.51 -0.13
N TYR A 182 3.93 -6.45 0.29
CA TYR A 182 4.55 -6.47 1.61
C TYR A 182 6.02 -6.09 1.51
N LEU A 183 6.42 -5.05 2.24
CA LEU A 183 7.78 -4.50 2.24
C LEU A 183 8.34 -4.57 3.66
N GLU A 184 9.42 -5.33 3.84
CA GLU A 184 10.11 -5.50 5.10
C GLU A 184 11.57 -5.05 5.01
N ASN A 185 11.96 -4.07 5.83
CA ASN A 185 13.31 -3.49 5.80
C ASN A 185 13.71 -2.96 4.40
N VAL A 186 12.74 -2.40 3.67
CA VAL A 186 12.93 -1.83 2.33
C VAL A 186 13.24 -0.33 2.44
N SER A 187 13.96 0.21 1.44
CA SER A 187 14.09 1.66 1.32
C SER A 187 14.07 2.15 -0.13
N HIS A 188 13.68 3.42 -0.31
CA HIS A 188 13.62 4.09 -1.61
C HIS A 188 12.69 3.39 -2.60
N SER A 189 11.66 2.70 -2.11
CA SER A 189 10.67 2.06 -2.97
C SER A 189 9.77 3.08 -3.64
N ARG A 190 9.35 2.75 -4.86
CA ARG A 190 8.33 3.49 -5.60
C ARG A 190 7.22 2.53 -6.00
N SER A 191 6.04 2.70 -5.41
CA SER A 191 4.87 1.86 -5.67
C SER A 191 3.73 2.67 -6.26
N PHE A 192 3.39 2.47 -7.54
CA PHE A 192 2.42 3.35 -8.19
C PHE A 192 1.55 2.70 -9.27
N ASP A 193 0.36 3.26 -9.49
CA ASP A 193 -0.62 2.78 -10.47
C ASP A 193 -0.95 1.27 -10.30
N ASN A 194 -0.92 0.73 -9.07
CA ASN A 194 -1.30 -0.66 -8.78
C ASN A 194 -2.78 -0.77 -8.37
N HIS A 195 -3.40 -1.90 -8.68
CA HIS A 195 -4.77 -2.24 -8.31
C HIS A 195 -4.81 -3.45 -7.39
N PHE A 196 -5.49 -3.31 -6.25
CA PHE A 196 -5.55 -4.29 -5.16
C PHE A 196 -7.00 -4.62 -4.82
N SER A 197 -7.35 -5.92 -4.73
CA SER A 197 -8.70 -6.30 -4.33
C SER A 197 -8.82 -7.62 -3.55
N GLU A 198 -9.80 -7.70 -2.65
CA GLU A 198 -10.19 -8.94 -1.96
C GLU A 198 -9.07 -9.57 -1.09
N GLN A 199 -8.31 -8.72 -0.42
CA GLN A 199 -7.10 -9.08 0.35
C GLN A 199 -7.07 -8.38 1.73
N GLN A 200 -6.05 -8.67 2.53
CA GLN A 200 -5.87 -8.02 3.83
C GLN A 200 -5.43 -6.57 3.63
N TYR A 201 -4.21 -6.31 3.14
CA TYR A 201 -3.73 -4.96 2.85
C TYR A 201 -3.42 -4.72 1.37
N GLY A 202 -3.63 -3.50 0.89
CA GLY A 202 -3.13 -3.04 -0.41
C GLY A 202 -1.61 -3.00 -0.42
N ILE A 203 -1.04 -2.12 0.41
CA ILE A 203 0.41 -2.04 0.66
C ILE A 203 0.67 -2.08 2.17
N HIS A 204 1.66 -2.87 2.56
CA HIS A 204 2.10 -3.05 3.94
C HIS A 204 3.60 -2.71 4.05
N TYR A 205 3.90 -1.57 4.66
CA TYR A 205 5.26 -1.17 5.01
C TYR A 205 5.59 -1.60 6.44
N MET A 206 6.66 -2.36 6.60
CA MET A 206 7.18 -2.82 7.89
C MET A 206 8.68 -2.48 8.00
N TYR A 207 9.03 -1.57 8.92
CA TYR A 207 10.42 -1.13 9.12
C TYR A 207 11.08 -0.48 7.89
N THR A 208 10.31 0.23 7.07
CA THR A 208 10.80 0.83 5.83
C THR A 208 11.13 2.32 5.96
N GLN A 209 11.86 2.86 4.99
CA GLN A 209 12.18 4.29 4.96
C GLN A 209 12.38 4.88 3.57
N ASP A 210 12.11 6.18 3.44
CA ASP A 210 12.34 6.96 2.20
C ASP A 210 11.54 6.44 1.00
N ASP A 211 10.33 5.95 1.25
CA ASP A 211 9.48 5.33 0.23
C ASP A 211 8.39 6.28 -0.30
N GLU A 212 7.91 6.01 -1.50
CA GLU A 212 6.88 6.81 -2.17
C GLU A 212 5.82 5.90 -2.80
N ALA A 213 4.53 6.21 -2.57
CA ALA A 213 3.43 5.49 -3.18
C ALA A 213 2.29 6.40 -3.62
N TRP A 214 1.89 6.25 -4.89
CA TRP A 214 0.86 7.10 -5.49
C TRP A 214 0.01 6.45 -6.56
N HIS A 215 -1.20 6.99 -6.77
CA HIS A 215 -2.18 6.47 -7.73
C HIS A 215 -2.51 4.98 -7.57
N ASN A 216 -2.25 4.39 -6.42
CA ASN A 216 -2.68 3.03 -6.13
C ASN A 216 -4.16 3.03 -5.75
N GLN A 217 -4.83 1.92 -6.03
CA GLN A 217 -6.24 1.71 -5.73
C GLN A 217 -6.40 0.41 -4.95
N ALA A 218 -7.02 0.49 -3.76
CA ALA A 218 -7.37 -0.67 -2.94
C ALA A 218 -8.88 -0.75 -2.73
N PHE A 219 -9.47 -1.91 -3.07
CA PHE A 219 -10.91 -2.13 -3.04
C PHE A 219 -11.27 -3.42 -2.28
N ASN A 220 -12.31 -3.37 -1.43
CA ASN A 220 -12.77 -4.53 -0.66
C ASN A 220 -11.61 -5.23 0.09
N VAL A 221 -10.88 -4.45 0.88
CA VAL A 221 -9.72 -4.89 1.66
C VAL A 221 -10.02 -4.87 3.16
N ASP A 222 -9.26 -5.60 3.98
CA ASP A 222 -9.37 -5.41 5.44
C ASP A 222 -8.79 -4.05 5.83
N GLY A 223 -7.64 -3.67 5.28
CA GLY A 223 -7.08 -2.33 5.38
C GLY A 223 -6.49 -1.84 4.06
N GLY A 224 -6.50 -0.53 3.80
CA GLY A 224 -5.93 0.03 2.56
C GLY A 224 -4.40 0.02 2.57
N TYR A 225 -3.83 1.06 3.18
CA TYR A 225 -2.37 1.26 3.24
C TYR A 225 -1.89 1.26 4.69
N ALA A 226 -1.07 0.27 5.04
CA ALA A 226 -0.53 0.11 6.38
C ALA A 226 0.93 0.56 6.43
N LEU A 227 1.20 1.65 7.16
CA LEU A 227 2.55 2.15 7.43
C LEU A 227 2.90 1.79 8.88
N MET A 228 3.80 0.82 9.06
CA MET A 228 4.13 0.26 10.37
C MET A 228 5.63 0.36 10.66
N SER A 229 5.98 1.08 11.73
CA SER A 229 7.36 1.39 12.09
C SER A 229 8.16 1.97 10.91
N ALA A 230 7.50 2.83 10.11
CA ALA A 230 8.04 3.37 8.86
C ALA A 230 8.41 4.85 9.01
N LYS A 231 9.36 5.32 8.19
CA LYS A 231 9.87 6.71 8.28
C LYS A 231 9.99 7.40 6.93
N ARG A 232 9.59 8.67 6.84
CA ARG A 232 9.69 9.49 5.61
C ARG A 232 8.99 8.82 4.42
N ILE A 233 7.78 8.32 4.66
CA ILE A 233 6.94 7.77 3.60
C ILE A 233 6.15 8.91 2.97
N HIS A 234 6.13 8.95 1.64
CA HIS A 234 5.33 9.90 0.87
C HIS A 234 4.18 9.16 0.20
N LEU A 235 3.02 9.17 0.85
CA LEU A 235 1.81 8.48 0.39
C LEU A 235 0.84 9.52 -0.18
N HIS A 236 0.65 9.56 -1.49
CA HIS A 236 -0.19 10.60 -2.09
C HIS A 236 -1.04 10.16 -3.27
N HIS A 237 -2.19 10.80 -3.48
CA HIS A 237 -3.07 10.49 -4.63
C HIS A 237 -3.50 9.02 -4.71
N ASN A 238 -3.55 8.30 -3.58
CA ASN A 238 -4.03 6.91 -3.53
C ASN A 238 -5.51 6.87 -3.16
N GLN A 239 -6.18 5.80 -3.57
CA GLN A 239 -7.58 5.56 -3.25
C GLN A 239 -7.73 4.27 -2.45
N VAL A 240 -8.61 4.31 -1.45
CA VAL A 240 -9.15 3.14 -0.74
C VAL A 240 -10.67 3.23 -0.75
N ALA A 241 -11.34 2.15 -1.11
CA ALA A 241 -12.78 2.06 -1.07
C ALA A 241 -13.24 0.72 -0.46
N ASN A 242 -14.27 0.78 0.40
CA ASN A 242 -14.84 -0.38 1.08
C ASN A 242 -13.82 -1.17 1.90
N ALA A 243 -12.94 -0.47 2.64
CA ALA A 243 -12.09 -1.12 3.63
C ALA A 243 -12.90 -1.53 4.88
N VAL A 244 -12.46 -2.57 5.59
CA VAL A 244 -13.15 -3.04 6.81
C VAL A 244 -12.63 -2.31 8.05
N ASP A 245 -11.35 -2.44 8.33
CA ASP A 245 -10.72 -1.97 9.57
C ASP A 245 -10.20 -0.54 9.45
N PHE A 246 -9.48 -0.23 8.36
CA PHE A 246 -8.94 1.10 8.13
C PHE A 246 -8.66 1.42 6.64
N GLY A 247 -8.80 2.67 6.23
CA GLY A 247 -8.27 3.13 4.95
C GLY A 247 -6.75 3.29 4.98
N ILE A 248 -6.27 4.10 5.92
CA ILE A 248 -4.83 4.34 6.13
C ILE A 248 -4.48 4.08 7.59
N LEU A 249 -3.42 3.32 7.84
CA LEU A 249 -2.86 3.10 9.17
C LEU A 249 -1.48 3.75 9.27
N LEU A 250 -1.31 4.61 10.28
CA LEU A 250 -0.02 5.12 10.75
C LEU A 250 0.30 4.50 12.11
N ASN A 251 1.07 3.42 12.13
CA ASN A 251 1.53 2.77 13.35
C ASN A 251 3.01 3.07 13.55
N LEU A 252 3.36 3.80 14.61
CA LEU A 252 4.74 4.20 14.92
C LEU A 252 5.46 4.82 13.69
N THR A 253 4.72 5.61 12.90
CA THR A 253 5.23 6.26 11.69
C THR A 253 5.80 7.64 12.02
N HIS A 254 6.89 8.02 11.35
CA HIS A 254 7.61 9.27 11.63
C HIS A 254 7.97 10.06 10.37
N GLU A 255 7.86 11.39 10.43
CA GLU A 255 8.35 12.32 9.38
C GLU A 255 7.76 12.06 7.98
N SER A 256 6.57 11.44 7.90
CA SER A 256 5.91 11.08 6.64
C SER A 256 4.96 12.17 6.15
N LYS A 257 4.66 12.15 4.85
CA LYS A 257 3.71 13.06 4.19
C LYS A 257 2.59 12.27 3.55
N LEU A 258 1.36 12.61 3.91
CA LEU A 258 0.15 11.97 3.43
C LEU A 258 -0.77 13.03 2.85
N HIS A 259 -0.94 13.04 1.52
CA HIS A 259 -1.79 14.05 0.89
C HIS A 259 -2.50 13.64 -0.38
N ASP A 260 -3.61 14.30 -0.69
CA ASP A 260 -4.44 13.99 -1.87
C ASP A 260 -4.95 12.53 -1.91
N ASN A 261 -4.93 11.81 -0.78
CA ASN A 261 -5.50 10.46 -0.73
C ASN A 261 -7.02 10.51 -0.52
N GLN A 262 -7.72 9.52 -1.05
CA GLN A 262 -9.16 9.37 -0.94
C GLN A 262 -9.47 8.05 -0.22
N VAL A 263 -10.15 8.14 0.92
CA VAL A 263 -10.62 6.98 1.69
C VAL A 263 -12.13 7.05 1.79
N LEU A 264 -12.79 6.09 1.17
CA LEU A 264 -14.24 6.08 0.96
C LEU A 264 -14.86 4.83 1.61
N ALA A 265 -15.92 5.03 2.40
CA ALA A 265 -16.77 3.96 2.90
C ALA A 265 -16.05 2.87 3.71
N THR A 266 -15.10 3.25 4.58
CA THR A 266 -14.51 2.28 5.52
C THR A 266 -15.54 1.91 6.58
N HIS A 267 -15.94 0.64 6.63
CA HIS A 267 -17.01 0.18 7.51
C HIS A 267 -16.70 -1.21 8.07
N ASN A 268 -16.66 -1.32 9.41
CA ASN A 268 -16.55 -2.61 10.08
C ASN A 268 -17.94 -3.06 10.60
N PRO A 269 -18.60 -4.04 9.94
CA PRO A 269 -19.91 -4.52 10.39
C PRO A 269 -19.86 -5.27 11.73
N LYS A 270 -18.66 -5.68 12.17
CA LYS A 270 -18.41 -6.31 13.48
C LYS A 270 -17.73 -5.35 14.46
N GLY A 271 -17.62 -4.07 14.10
CA GLY A 271 -17.01 -3.05 14.93
C GLY A 271 -17.75 -2.90 16.25
N ASP A 272 -17.00 -2.79 17.34
CA ASP A 272 -17.48 -2.51 18.68
C ASP A 272 -16.86 -1.21 19.16
N VAL A 273 -17.73 -0.28 19.56
CA VAL A 273 -17.36 1.04 20.07
C VAL A 273 -16.48 0.93 21.31
N ALA A 274 -16.77 -0.04 22.19
CA ALA A 274 -16.01 -0.27 23.42
C ALA A 274 -14.59 -0.76 23.14
N LEU A 275 -14.39 -1.45 22.01
CA LEU A 275 -13.09 -1.98 21.59
C LEU A 275 -12.38 -1.06 20.59
N MET A 276 -13.01 0.06 20.22
CA MET A 276 -12.53 0.98 19.19
C MET A 276 -12.21 0.27 17.87
N SER A 277 -13.01 -0.75 17.49
CA SER A 277 -12.75 -1.63 16.34
C SER A 277 -13.56 -1.28 15.09
N GLU A 278 -14.24 -0.13 15.06
CA GLU A 278 -15.02 0.32 13.90
C GLU A 278 -14.15 0.66 12.68
N GLY A 279 -14.76 0.81 11.51
CA GLY A 279 -14.03 1.15 10.28
C GLY A 279 -13.48 2.58 10.27
N LYS A 280 -12.15 2.73 10.19
CA LYS A 280 -11.47 4.02 10.33
C LYS A 280 -11.01 4.58 8.98
N GLY A 281 -11.33 5.83 8.66
CA GLY A 281 -10.76 6.50 7.49
C GLY A 281 -9.23 6.54 7.59
N ILE A 282 -8.73 7.11 8.67
CA ILE A 282 -7.32 7.01 9.08
C ILE A 282 -7.20 6.62 10.55
N PHE A 283 -6.27 5.70 10.82
CA PHE A 283 -5.91 5.29 12.17
C PHE A 283 -4.48 5.72 12.51
N ILE A 284 -4.34 6.58 13.51
CA ILE A 284 -3.06 7.08 14.00
C ILE A 284 -2.77 6.42 15.35
N TYR A 285 -1.73 5.60 15.39
CA TYR A 285 -1.33 4.84 16.57
C TYR A 285 0.15 5.06 16.88
N GLY A 286 0.45 5.88 17.89
CA GLY A 286 1.83 6.19 18.30
C GLY A 286 2.71 6.84 17.21
N ALA A 287 2.12 7.33 16.13
CA ALA A 287 2.82 8.02 15.05
C ALA A 287 3.05 9.50 15.41
N ARG A 288 4.16 10.12 15.00
CA ARG A 288 4.48 11.52 15.32
C ARG A 288 5.20 12.21 14.18
N ASP A 289 5.16 13.54 14.18
CA ASP A 289 5.89 14.39 13.24
C ASP A 289 5.49 14.16 11.76
N ASN A 290 4.31 13.60 11.50
CA ASN A 290 3.78 13.42 10.15
C ASN A 290 2.94 14.63 9.72
N GLN A 291 2.85 14.81 8.40
CA GLN A 291 2.03 15.83 7.76
C GLN A 291 0.89 15.16 7.00
N ILE A 292 -0.35 15.42 7.39
CA ILE A 292 -1.55 14.81 6.81
C ILE A 292 -2.42 15.97 6.30
N TYR A 293 -2.46 16.17 4.99
CA TYR A 293 -3.15 17.32 4.41
C TYR A 293 -3.79 17.01 3.07
N GLN A 294 -4.82 17.76 2.67
CA GLN A 294 -5.46 17.58 1.35
C GLN A 294 -6.05 16.18 1.11
N ASN A 295 -6.34 15.39 2.15
CA ASN A 295 -6.98 14.09 2.00
C ASN A 295 -8.51 14.20 2.11
N LEU A 296 -9.21 13.25 1.49
CA LEU A 296 -10.65 13.04 1.66
C LEU A 296 -10.90 11.78 2.46
N PHE A 297 -11.66 11.93 3.55
CA PHE A 297 -12.18 10.84 4.36
C PHE A 297 -13.70 10.94 4.35
N GLU A 298 -14.34 10.11 3.53
CA GLU A 298 -15.79 10.17 3.31
C GLU A 298 -16.50 8.87 3.71
N ALA A 299 -17.65 9.02 4.36
CA ALA A 299 -18.57 7.93 4.68
C ALA A 299 -17.97 6.77 5.50
N ASN A 300 -16.95 7.04 6.33
CA ASN A 300 -16.35 6.05 7.21
C ASN A 300 -17.12 5.95 8.54
N ASP A 301 -17.00 4.84 9.27
CA ASP A 301 -17.53 4.77 10.64
C ASP A 301 -16.87 5.82 11.54
N THR A 302 -15.55 5.99 11.41
CA THR A 302 -14.81 7.08 12.05
C THR A 302 -13.87 7.73 11.04
N GLY A 303 -13.89 9.06 10.90
CA GLY A 303 -12.98 9.79 10.01
C GLY A 303 -11.52 9.63 10.44
N ILE A 304 -11.19 10.11 11.63
CA ILE A 304 -9.88 9.94 12.28
C ILE A 304 -10.06 9.22 13.61
N ASN A 305 -9.31 8.13 13.81
CA ASN A 305 -9.10 7.55 15.12
C ASN A 305 -7.64 7.74 15.54
N MET A 306 -7.41 8.26 16.75
CA MET A 306 -6.08 8.49 17.29
C MET A 306 -5.96 7.87 18.69
N ALA A 307 -4.96 7.00 18.85
CA ALA A 307 -4.72 6.28 20.09
C ALA A 307 -3.23 6.15 20.42
N MET A 308 -2.93 6.04 21.72
CA MET A 308 -1.59 5.75 22.24
C MET A 308 -0.49 6.70 21.73
N GLY A 309 -0.81 8.00 21.71
CA GLY A 309 0.01 9.06 21.14
C GLY A 309 -0.55 9.56 19.81
N GLY A 310 0.18 10.43 19.12
CA GLY A 310 -0.29 11.04 17.87
C GLY A 310 -0.21 12.56 17.84
N GLU A 311 0.07 13.20 18.97
CA GLU A 311 -0.12 14.64 19.17
C GLU A 311 0.88 15.51 18.38
N GLY A 312 2.00 14.94 17.94
CA GLY A 312 3.01 15.64 17.12
C GLY A 312 2.69 15.72 15.63
N ASN A 313 1.57 15.13 15.17
CA ASN A 313 1.19 15.19 13.76
C ASN A 313 0.51 16.52 13.43
N ARG A 314 0.69 17.00 12.19
CA ARG A 314 -0.01 18.17 11.66
C ARG A 314 -1.10 17.73 10.71
N LEU A 315 -2.32 18.22 10.95
CA LEU A 315 -3.51 17.91 10.17
C LEU A 315 -4.17 19.21 9.73
N TRP A 316 -4.22 19.48 8.43
CA TRP A 316 -4.85 20.68 7.86
C TRP A 316 -5.31 20.41 6.43
N LEU A 317 -6.27 21.17 5.92
CA LEU A 317 -6.82 21.05 4.56
C LEU A 317 -7.33 19.63 4.23
N ASN A 318 -7.75 18.83 5.20
CA ASN A 318 -8.43 17.56 4.91
C ASN A 318 -9.94 17.78 4.83
N GLN A 319 -10.67 16.85 4.21
CA GLN A 319 -12.12 16.86 4.14
C GLN A 319 -12.69 15.64 4.87
N PHE A 320 -13.49 15.89 5.91
CA PHE A 320 -14.21 14.86 6.66
C PHE A 320 -15.69 14.99 6.34
N ILE A 321 -16.18 14.11 5.47
CA ILE A 321 -17.51 14.20 4.90
C ILE A 321 -18.35 12.98 5.30
N ASN A 322 -19.51 13.20 5.92
CA ASN A 322 -20.50 12.16 6.22
C ASN A 322 -19.94 10.95 6.99
N ASN A 323 -18.88 11.13 7.78
CA ASN A 323 -18.39 10.09 8.69
C ASN A 323 -19.34 9.97 9.88
N ARG A 324 -19.59 8.76 10.40
CA ARG A 324 -20.51 8.59 11.56
C ARG A 324 -19.98 9.30 12.81
N ALA A 325 -18.66 9.22 13.04
CA ALA A 325 -17.93 10.09 13.94
C ALA A 325 -16.78 10.75 13.18
N ALA A 326 -16.64 12.07 13.24
CA ALA A 326 -15.54 12.76 12.57
C ALA A 326 -14.19 12.39 13.21
N VAL A 327 -14.12 12.45 14.54
CA VAL A 327 -12.87 12.23 15.31
C VAL A 327 -13.11 11.39 16.56
N LYS A 328 -12.21 10.44 16.80
CA LYS A 328 -12.05 9.75 18.07
C LYS A 328 -10.63 9.94 18.59
N TYR A 329 -10.49 10.70 19.66
CA TYR A 329 -9.22 10.94 20.34
C TYR A 329 -9.43 10.82 21.86
N VAL A 330 -8.54 10.10 22.53
CA VAL A 330 -8.66 9.77 23.97
C VAL A 330 -7.48 10.34 24.79
N GLY A 331 -6.61 11.16 24.19
CA GLY A 331 -5.46 11.73 24.88
C GLY A 331 -5.80 12.90 25.81
N ASP A 332 -4.77 13.38 26.51
CA ASP A 332 -4.91 14.39 27.57
C ASP A 332 -4.45 15.80 27.15
N SER A 333 -4.12 16.00 25.87
CA SER A 333 -3.69 17.28 25.32
C SER A 333 -4.80 17.94 24.51
N LEU A 334 -4.74 19.28 24.39
CA LEU A 334 -5.49 19.99 23.34
C LEU A 334 -4.65 20.00 22.06
N LEU A 335 -5.23 19.50 20.97
CA LEU A 335 -4.59 19.49 19.66
C LEU A 335 -5.15 20.62 18.79
N GLU A 336 -4.26 21.30 18.08
CA GLU A 336 -4.62 22.29 17.06
C GLU A 336 -4.46 21.66 15.68
N TRP A 337 -5.57 21.47 14.98
CA TRP A 337 -5.65 20.94 13.62
C TRP A 337 -5.99 22.04 12.62
N SER A 338 -5.28 23.16 12.74
CA SER A 338 -5.10 24.14 11.69
C SER A 338 -3.62 24.49 11.58
N TYR A 339 -3.19 24.91 10.39
CA TYR A 339 -1.81 25.28 10.13
C TYR A 339 -1.76 26.50 9.23
N GLN A 340 -1.01 27.52 9.65
CA GLN A 340 -0.85 28.79 8.90
C GLN A 340 -2.20 29.44 8.52
N GLY A 341 -3.17 29.39 9.44
CA GLY A 341 -4.50 29.98 9.24
C GLY A 341 -5.43 29.15 8.36
N GLN A 342 -5.11 27.89 8.05
CA GLN A 342 -5.98 26.99 7.30
C GLN A 342 -6.24 25.71 8.10
N GLY A 343 -7.50 25.39 8.31
CA GLY A 343 -7.99 24.19 8.98
C GLY A 343 -8.46 23.14 8.00
N ASN A 344 -9.36 22.27 8.46
CA ASN A 344 -9.98 21.20 7.70
C ASN A 344 -11.43 21.55 7.37
N TYR A 345 -11.99 20.87 6.38
CA TYR A 345 -13.42 20.89 6.10
C TYR A 345 -14.13 19.77 6.88
N TRP A 346 -15.23 20.12 7.54
CA TRP A 346 -16.04 19.22 8.36
C TRP A 346 -17.49 19.35 7.92
N SER A 347 -18.13 18.25 7.46
CA SER A 347 -19.49 18.31 6.92
C SER A 347 -20.57 18.72 7.94
N ASP A 348 -20.26 18.59 9.23
CA ASP A 348 -21.14 18.93 10.35
C ASP A 348 -20.82 20.29 11.00
N TYR A 349 -19.84 21.04 10.48
CA TYR A 349 -19.56 22.39 10.95
C TYR A 349 -20.71 23.34 10.61
N GLN A 350 -21.26 24.00 11.63
CA GLN A 350 -22.41 24.91 11.54
C GLN A 350 -22.04 26.38 11.79
N GLY A 351 -20.76 26.74 11.64
CA GLY A 351 -20.32 28.13 11.81
C GLY A 351 -20.68 29.03 10.62
N TRP A 352 -20.20 30.26 10.67
CA TRP A 352 -20.42 31.27 9.65
C TRP A 352 -19.10 31.91 9.23
N ASP A 353 -19.08 32.46 8.02
CA ASP A 353 -17.99 33.24 7.48
C ASP A 353 -18.53 34.62 7.07
N LEU A 354 -18.47 35.56 8.01
CA LEU A 354 -18.87 36.96 7.79
C LEU A 354 -17.80 37.72 7.00
N SER A 355 -16.56 37.25 7.07
CA SER A 355 -15.41 37.87 6.41
C SER A 355 -15.34 37.56 4.90
N GLN A 356 -16.01 36.49 4.47
CA GLN A 356 -16.05 35.93 3.11
C GLN A 356 -14.68 35.50 2.58
N ASP A 357 -13.79 35.03 3.45
CA ASP A 357 -12.47 34.51 3.08
C ASP A 357 -12.44 32.98 2.90
N GLY A 358 -13.57 32.30 3.11
CA GLY A 358 -13.73 30.85 2.99
C GLY A 358 -13.38 30.09 4.27
N ILE A 359 -13.04 30.78 5.36
CA ILE A 359 -12.71 30.24 6.68
C ILE A 359 -13.82 30.61 7.66
N GLY A 360 -14.22 29.68 8.51
CA GLY A 360 -15.22 29.93 9.54
C GLY A 360 -14.69 30.86 10.65
N ASP A 361 -15.47 31.87 11.01
CA ASP A 361 -15.13 32.83 12.08
C ASP A 361 -15.16 32.19 13.48
N LEU A 362 -15.79 31.02 13.61
CA LEU A 362 -15.85 30.25 14.85
C LEU A 362 -14.93 29.02 14.78
N PRO A 363 -14.04 28.83 15.77
CA PRO A 363 -13.31 27.58 15.91
C PRO A 363 -14.26 26.38 16.03
N TYR A 364 -13.86 25.26 15.45
CA TYR A 364 -14.58 23.99 15.55
C TYR A 364 -13.87 23.04 16.52
N GLN A 365 -14.64 22.23 17.25
CA GLN A 365 -14.12 21.20 18.15
C GLN A 365 -14.79 19.86 17.81
N PRO A 366 -14.17 19.04 16.92
CA PRO A 366 -14.74 17.74 16.52
C PRO A 366 -14.67 16.65 17.61
N ASN A 367 -13.96 16.93 18.70
CA ASN A 367 -13.82 16.02 19.83
C ASN A 367 -13.57 16.82 21.11
N ASP A 368 -14.43 16.63 22.11
CA ASP A 368 -14.35 17.30 23.42
C ASP A 368 -14.21 16.30 24.60
N SER A 369 -14.21 16.83 25.83
CA SER A 369 -14.07 16.02 27.05
C SER A 369 -15.29 15.13 27.33
N LEU A 370 -16.48 15.52 26.87
CA LEU A 370 -17.71 14.73 26.98
C LEU A 370 -17.68 13.56 26.00
N ASP A 371 -17.24 13.79 24.76
CA ASP A 371 -17.04 12.73 23.76
C ASP A 371 -16.06 11.68 24.29
N ARG A 372 -14.95 12.11 24.88
CA ARG A 372 -14.00 11.21 25.56
C ARG A 372 -14.67 10.37 26.63
N LEU A 373 -15.57 10.95 27.44
CA LEU A 373 -16.31 10.22 28.47
C LEU A 373 -17.18 9.12 27.84
N PHE A 374 -17.87 9.40 26.75
CA PHE A 374 -18.68 8.40 26.04
C PHE A 374 -17.83 7.30 25.39
N TRP A 375 -16.62 7.62 24.94
CA TRP A 375 -15.69 6.60 24.42
C TRP A 375 -15.08 5.74 25.52
N LEU A 376 -14.81 6.31 26.70
CA LEU A 376 -14.32 5.56 27.85
C LEU A 376 -15.41 4.73 28.54
N TYR A 377 -16.67 5.20 28.48
CA TYR A 377 -17.83 4.56 29.10
C TYR A 377 -18.98 4.46 28.08
N PRO A 378 -18.93 3.48 27.15
CA PRO A 378 -19.94 3.31 26.10
C PRO A 378 -21.37 3.14 26.63
N GLU A 379 -21.57 2.70 27.87
CA GLU A 379 -22.88 2.59 28.51
C GLU A 379 -23.59 3.95 28.64
N LEU A 380 -22.82 5.04 28.64
CA LEU A 380 -23.35 6.41 28.68
C LEU A 380 -23.87 6.89 27.32
N SER A 381 -23.65 6.15 26.23
CA SER A 381 -24.11 6.52 24.88
C SER A 381 -25.62 6.73 24.78
N LEU A 382 -26.41 6.05 25.63
CA LEU A 382 -27.86 6.28 25.78
C LEU A 382 -28.22 7.72 26.18
N LEU A 383 -27.26 8.48 26.73
CA LEU A 383 -27.45 9.85 27.19
C LEU A 383 -27.04 10.90 26.16
N LEU A 384 -26.46 10.50 25.02
CA LEU A 384 -25.91 11.44 24.01
C LEU A 384 -26.93 12.50 23.58
N ASP A 385 -28.17 12.09 23.33
CA ASP A 385 -29.27 12.96 22.92
C ASP A 385 -30.09 13.49 24.11
N SER A 386 -29.61 13.31 25.34
CA SER A 386 -30.33 13.76 26.53
C SER A 386 -30.24 15.29 26.68
N PRO A 387 -31.29 15.94 27.23
CA PRO A 387 -31.25 17.38 27.53
C PRO A 387 -30.10 17.80 28.45
N VAL A 388 -29.62 16.89 29.30
CA VAL A 388 -28.48 17.15 30.21
C VAL A 388 -27.18 17.30 29.41
N VAL A 389 -26.93 16.40 28.45
CA VAL A 389 -25.74 16.48 27.58
C VAL A 389 -25.81 17.73 26.70
N ALA A 390 -26.98 18.06 26.16
CA ALA A 390 -27.18 19.30 25.40
C ALA A 390 -26.86 20.55 26.24
N LEU A 391 -27.32 20.59 27.50
CA LEU A 391 -27.02 21.69 28.43
C LEU A 391 -25.52 21.77 28.78
N LEU A 392 -24.88 20.62 29.04
CA LEU A 392 -23.44 20.57 29.34
C LEU A 392 -22.61 21.07 28.16
N ARG A 393 -22.92 20.64 26.93
CA ARG A 393 -22.27 21.15 25.71
C ARG A 393 -22.47 22.65 25.53
N TRP A 394 -23.69 23.15 25.74
CA TRP A 394 -23.96 24.59 25.68
C TRP A 394 -23.15 25.37 26.72
N LEU A 395 -23.09 24.89 27.96
CA LEU A 395 -22.28 25.51 29.03
C LEU A 395 -20.79 25.52 28.67
N GLU A 396 -20.25 24.41 28.17
CA GLU A 396 -18.84 24.29 27.76
C GLU A 396 -18.48 25.29 26.64
N GLN A 397 -19.41 25.55 25.70
CA GLN A 397 -19.23 26.57 24.66
C GLN A 397 -19.22 28.02 25.19
N GLN A 398 -19.86 28.31 26.34
CA GLN A 398 -19.89 29.66 26.93
C GLN A 398 -18.61 30.01 27.70
N PHE A 399 -17.85 29.01 28.15
CA PHE A 399 -16.58 29.24 28.86
C PHE A 399 -15.42 29.09 27.87
N VAL A 400 -14.57 30.12 27.75
CA VAL A 400 -13.30 30.00 27.03
C VAL A 400 -12.52 28.84 27.67
N PRO A 401 -12.16 27.78 26.94
CA PRO A 401 -11.54 26.60 27.56
C PRO A 401 -10.11 26.96 27.96
N VAL A 402 -9.92 27.38 29.22
CA VAL A 402 -8.61 27.68 29.81
C VAL A 402 -7.81 26.39 30.10
N SER A 403 -8.43 25.21 29.93
CA SER A 403 -7.78 23.89 30.13
C SER A 403 -8.37 22.79 29.23
N GLY A 404 -8.41 23.02 27.91
CA GLY A 404 -9.02 22.07 26.97
C GLY A 404 -8.26 20.75 26.85
N LYS A 405 -9.00 19.65 26.69
CA LYS A 405 -8.53 18.37 26.12
C LYS A 405 -9.34 18.15 24.84
N GLY A 406 -8.79 17.39 23.90
CA GLY A 406 -9.49 17.06 22.66
C GLY A 406 -8.85 17.71 21.45
N VAL A 407 -9.66 17.97 20.43
CA VAL A 407 -9.22 18.52 19.15
C VAL A 407 -9.93 19.84 18.90
N ARG A 408 -9.15 20.84 18.48
CA ARG A 408 -9.62 22.13 18.02
C ARG A 408 -9.10 22.41 16.62
N ASP A 409 -9.98 22.92 15.77
CA ASP A 409 -9.65 23.51 14.49
C ASP A 409 -9.98 25.00 14.55
N SER A 410 -8.96 25.85 14.60
CA SER A 410 -9.14 27.30 14.73
C SER A 410 -9.45 28.01 13.41
N ALA A 411 -9.39 27.33 12.27
CA ALA A 411 -9.64 27.91 10.95
C ALA A 411 -10.39 26.93 10.04
N PRO A 412 -11.56 26.41 10.46
CA PRO A 412 -12.29 25.41 9.69
C PRO A 412 -12.70 25.97 8.32
N LEU A 413 -12.58 25.15 7.28
CA LEU A 413 -12.96 25.55 5.93
C LEU A 413 -14.49 25.54 5.78
N MET A 414 -15.04 26.55 5.10
CA MET A 414 -16.48 26.65 4.85
C MET A 414 -16.99 25.74 3.73
N GLN A 415 -16.10 25.33 2.82
CA GLN A 415 -16.45 24.53 1.65
C GLN A 415 -15.42 23.43 1.42
N PRO A 416 -15.85 22.27 0.90
CA PRO A 416 -14.92 21.25 0.44
C PRO A 416 -14.17 21.75 -0.80
N PHE A 417 -12.91 21.35 -0.98
CA PHE A 417 -12.21 21.59 -2.24
C PHE A 417 -12.49 20.48 -3.25
N ALA A 418 -12.48 20.81 -4.54
CA ALA A 418 -12.66 19.81 -5.58
C ALA A 418 -11.46 18.86 -5.61
N LEU A 419 -11.70 17.56 -5.50
CA LEU A 419 -10.73 16.50 -5.78
C LEU A 419 -11.07 15.86 -7.13
N GLU A 420 -10.05 15.48 -7.91
CA GLU A 420 -10.26 14.60 -9.05
C GLU A 420 -10.71 13.22 -8.54
N LEU A 421 -12.03 12.97 -8.52
CA LEU A 421 -12.58 11.65 -8.25
C LEU A 421 -12.24 10.71 -9.41
N ARG A 422 -11.25 9.84 -9.22
CA ARG A 422 -10.94 8.75 -10.15
C ARG A 422 -11.66 7.48 -9.69
N ILE A 423 -12.97 7.43 -9.85
CA ILE A 423 -13.72 6.19 -9.64
C ILE A 423 -13.27 5.19 -10.71
N ALA A 424 -12.71 4.05 -10.30
CA ALA A 424 -12.44 2.92 -11.18
C ALA A 424 -13.77 2.48 -11.82
N LYS A 425 -13.95 2.77 -13.10
CA LYS A 425 -15.17 2.43 -13.87
C LYS A 425 -15.32 0.93 -14.18
N GLU A 426 -14.50 0.04 -13.61
CA GLU A 426 -14.31 -1.30 -14.18
C GLU A 426 -14.69 -2.51 -13.32
N TYR A 427 -15.37 -2.37 -12.17
CA TYR A 427 -15.81 -3.54 -11.39
C TYR A 427 -17.24 -3.44 -10.84
N GLN A 428 -18.21 -3.15 -11.73
CA GLN A 428 -19.63 -3.51 -11.52
C GLN A 428 -19.94 -4.84 -12.18
#